data_AF-T1G1G1-F1
#
_entry.id   AF-T1G1G1-F1
#
_cell.length_a   1.000
_cell.length_b   1.000
_cell.length_c   1.000
_cell.angle_alpha   90.00
_cell.angle_beta   90.00
_cell.angle_gamma   90.00
#
_symmetry.space_group_name_H-M   'P 1'
#
loop_
_entity.id
_entity.type
_entity.pdbx_description
1 polymer ?
#
loop_
_entity_poly.entity_id
_entity_poly.type
_entity_poly.pdbx_seq_one_letter_code
_entity_poly.pdbx_strand_id
1 'polypeptide(L)'
;LRPCSIYLDEYKECTSVRGRFHQRYTEGDVKECFHWKQDHANCKLYEKNKDLKALASIIKHEEDMRAERLKRANENNVWEYRTEPPSLWDFPIPAHLTQTFVLDKNIPAESKSNCLIS
;
A
#
# COMPACT_ATOMS: atom_id res chain seq x y z
N LEU A 1 1.75 -4.58 16.23
CA LEU A 1 2.89 -4.90 15.34
C LEU A 1 2.33 -5.55 14.07
N ARG A 2 2.81 -5.16 12.88
CA ARG A 2 2.42 -5.82 11.62
C ARG A 2 2.92 -7.28 11.62
N PRO A 3 2.25 -8.23 10.92
CA PRO A 3 2.75 -9.59 10.79
C PRO A 3 4.15 -9.63 10.20
N CYS A 4 5.02 -10.54 10.66
CA CYS A 4 6.41 -10.54 10.19
C CYS A 4 6.55 -10.77 8.68
N SER A 5 5.61 -11.47 8.04
CA SER A 5 5.60 -11.67 6.58
C SER A 5 5.59 -10.35 5.81
N ILE A 6 4.91 -9.32 6.34
CA ILE A 6 4.84 -8.01 5.70
C ILE A 6 6.23 -7.40 5.56
N TYR A 7 7.05 -7.39 6.61
CA TYR A 7 8.41 -6.84 6.51
C TYR A 7 9.29 -7.58 5.48
N LEU A 8 9.08 -8.90 5.33
CA LEU A 8 9.78 -9.68 4.32
C LEU A 8 9.32 -9.31 2.90
N ASP A 9 8.02 -9.11 2.71
CA ASP A 9 7.45 -8.73 1.42
C ASP A 9 7.87 -7.30 1.04
N GLU A 10 7.89 -6.36 1.99
CA GLU A 10 8.43 -5.01 1.78
C GLU A 10 9.91 -5.04 1.40
N TYR A 11 10.72 -5.88 2.05
CA TYR A 11 12.12 -6.07 1.68
C TYR A 11 12.28 -6.60 0.25
N LYS A 12 11.48 -7.61 -0.13
CA LYS A 12 11.48 -8.17 -1.48
C LYS A 12 11.07 -7.14 -2.52
N GLU A 13 10.00 -6.40 -2.28
CA GLU A 13 9.55 -5.36 -3.21
C GLU A 13 10.61 -4.28 -3.35
N CYS A 14 11.15 -3.78 -2.23
CA CYS A 14 12.19 -2.76 -2.21
C CYS A 14 13.44 -3.16 -2.99
N THR A 15 13.83 -4.44 -2.95
CA THR A 15 15.02 -4.98 -3.64
C THR A 15 14.74 -5.52 -5.04
N SER A 16 13.48 -5.72 -5.42
CA SER A 16 13.10 -6.24 -6.73
C SER A 16 13.47 -5.26 -7.85
N VAL A 17 13.73 -5.77 -9.06
CA VAL A 17 14.05 -4.93 -10.23
C VAL A 17 12.94 -3.92 -10.50
N ARG A 18 11.67 -4.34 -10.39
CA ARG A 18 10.50 -3.47 -10.58
C ARG A 18 10.42 -2.39 -9.52
N GLY A 19 10.60 -2.75 -8.24
CA GLY A 19 10.59 -1.79 -7.14
C GLY A 19 11.76 -0.81 -7.21
N ARG A 20 12.95 -1.26 -7.60
CA ARG A 20 14.13 -0.42 -7.84
C ARG A 20 13.91 0.57 -8.98
N PHE A 21 13.33 0.11 -10.08
CA PHE A 21 12.94 0.98 -11.19
C PHE A 21 11.92 2.04 -10.73
N HIS A 22 10.89 1.63 -9.98
CA HIS A 22 9.88 2.54 -9.46
C HIS A 22 10.49 3.61 -8.54
N GLN A 23 11.32 3.21 -7.57
CA GLN A 23 12.05 4.13 -6.68
C GLN A 23 12.83 5.16 -7.50
N ARG A 24 13.61 4.70 -8.48
CA ARG A 24 14.42 5.57 -9.34
C ARG A 24 13.58 6.55 -10.15
N TYR A 25 12.39 6.13 -10.58
CA TYR A 25 11.45 6.95 -11.33
C TYR A 25 10.78 8.01 -10.45
N THR A 26 10.34 7.65 -9.24
CA THR A 26 9.58 8.56 -8.36
C THR A 26 10.46 9.45 -7.50
N GLU A 27 11.60 8.94 -7.03
CA GLU A 27 12.45 9.61 -6.03
C GLU A 27 13.78 10.07 -6.63
N GLY A 28 14.09 9.67 -7.86
CA GLY A 28 15.33 10.05 -8.54
C GLY A 28 16.53 9.18 -8.17
N ASP A 29 16.44 8.38 -7.10
CA ASP A 29 17.50 7.49 -6.62
C ASP A 29 16.94 6.18 -6.08
N VAL A 30 17.85 5.24 -5.78
CA VAL A 30 17.53 3.94 -5.19
C VAL A 30 17.77 4.01 -3.69
N LYS A 31 16.79 3.58 -2.88
CA LYS A 31 16.88 3.64 -1.42
C LYS A 31 17.59 2.43 -0.80
N GLU A 32 18.13 2.60 0.40
CA GLU A 32 18.63 1.46 1.18
C GLU A 32 17.47 0.65 1.79
N CYS A 33 17.42 -0.65 1.50
CA CYS A 33 16.34 -1.55 1.95
C CYS A 33 16.66 -2.30 3.25
N PHE A 34 17.81 -2.00 3.87
CA PHE A 34 18.32 -2.79 5.00
C PHE A 34 17.36 -2.79 6.19
N HIS A 35 16.65 -1.69 6.44
CA HIS A 35 15.73 -1.56 7.58
C HIS A 35 14.62 -2.61 7.54
N TRP A 36 14.01 -2.88 6.38
CA TRP A 36 12.99 -3.92 6.24
C TRP A 36 13.51 -5.33 6.57
N LYS A 37 14.75 -5.62 6.19
CA LYS A 37 15.39 -6.89 6.53
C LYS A 37 15.65 -7.01 8.03
N GLN A 38 16.11 -5.93 8.64
CA GLN A 38 16.36 -5.87 10.08
C GLN A 38 15.07 -6.01 10.88
N ASP A 39 14.00 -5.34 10.46
CA ASP A 39 12.69 -5.44 11.11
C ASP A 39 12.07 -6.82 10.98
N HIS A 40 12.22 -7.48 9.82
CA HIS A 40 11.82 -8.86 9.68
C HIS A 40 12.55 -9.77 10.69
N ALA A 41 13.87 -9.60 10.84
CA ALA A 41 14.66 -10.36 11.80
C ALA A 41 14.26 -10.07 13.24
N ASN A 42 14.11 -8.79 13.61
CA ASN A 42 13.67 -8.36 14.93
C ASN A 42 12.26 -8.86 15.24
N CYS A 43 11.36 -8.86 14.25
CA CYS A 43 10.00 -9.34 14.39
C CYS A 43 10.00 -10.84 14.70
N LYS A 44 10.81 -11.62 13.97
CA LYS A 44 10.99 -13.06 14.25
C LYS A 44 11.63 -13.33 15.60
N LEU A 45 12.56 -12.49 16.03
CA LEU A 45 13.16 -12.58 17.36
C LEU A 45 12.12 -12.32 18.46
N TYR A 46 11.26 -11.31 18.27
CA TYR A 46 10.16 -11.02 19.19
C TYR A 46 9.09 -12.13 19.20
N GLU A 47 8.73 -12.69 18.05
CA GLU A 47 7.79 -13.82 17.98
C GLU A 47 8.27 -15.02 18.80
N LYS A 48 9.56 -15.35 18.70
CA LYS A 48 10.17 -16.51 19.38
C LYS A 48 10.44 -16.26 20.85
N ASN A 49 11.08 -15.14 21.18
CA ASN A 49 11.70 -14.93 22.49
C ASN A 49 11.01 -13.82 23.30
N LYS A 50 10.00 -13.14 22.74
CA LYS A 50 9.36 -11.95 23.34
C LYS A 50 10.37 -10.86 23.72
N ASP A 51 11.41 -10.71 22.92
CA ASP A 51 12.46 -9.70 23.13
C ASP A 51 11.90 -8.28 22.96
N LEU A 52 11.81 -7.56 24.08
CA LEU A 52 11.27 -6.20 24.12
C LEU A 52 12.17 -5.17 23.42
N LYS A 53 13.49 -5.39 23.34
CA LYS A 53 14.39 -4.49 22.61
C LYS A 53 14.17 -4.59 21.11
N ALA A 54 13.98 -5.82 20.62
CA ALA A 54 13.63 -6.06 19.22
C ALA A 54 12.29 -5.41 18.87
N LEU A 55 11.29 -5.55 19.76
CA LEU A 55 9.99 -4.89 19.57
C LEU A 55 10.11 -3.36 19.53
N ALA A 56 10.84 -2.76 20.48
CA ALA A 56 11.02 -1.32 20.55
C ALA A 56 11.70 -0.74 19.30
N SER A 57 12.69 -1.45 18.73
CA SER A 57 13.33 -1.07 17.46
C SER A 57 12.33 -1.00 16.31
N ILE A 58 11.44 -1.99 16.20
CA ILE A 58 10.44 -2.03 15.11
C ILE A 58 9.42 -0.91 15.28
N ILE A 59 8.93 -0.69 16.51
CA ILE A 59 7.97 0.37 16.80
C ILE A 59 8.54 1.73 16.41
N LYS A 60 9.79 2.00 16.80
CA LYS A 60 10.47 3.25 16.44
C LYS A 60 10.53 3.45 14.93
N HIS A 61 10.93 2.44 14.18
CA HIS A 61 11.01 2.55 12.73
C HIS A 61 9.63 2.75 12.06
N GLU A 62 8.60 2.05 12.53
CA GLU A 62 7.22 2.25 12.05
C GLU A 62 6.71 3.68 12.34
N GLU A 63 7.05 4.23 13.51
CA GLU A 63 6.76 5.62 13.86
C GLU A 63 7.49 6.60 12.93
N ASP A 64 8.77 6.39 12.67
CA ASP A 64 9.58 7.21 11.75
C ASP A 64 8.99 7.18 10.33
N MET A 65 8.67 6.00 9.81
CA MET A 65 8.06 5.83 8.48
C MET A 65 6.67 6.47 8.38
N ARG A 66 5.88 6.40 9.45
CA ARG A 66 4.58 7.08 9.52
C ARG A 66 4.76 8.59 9.52
N ALA A 67 5.73 9.10 10.28
CA ALA A 67 6.04 10.52 10.33
C ALA A 67 6.48 11.04 8.97
N GLU A 68 7.36 10.33 8.24
CA GLU A 68 7.76 10.70 6.88
C GLU A 68 6.59 10.74 5.90
N ARG A 69 5.68 9.75 5.96
CA ARG A 69 4.49 9.72 5.10
C ARG A 69 3.58 10.92 5.36
N LEU A 70 3.36 11.26 6.63
CA LEU A 70 2.54 12.41 7.02
C LEU A 70 3.23 13.73 6.68
N LYS A 71 4.55 13.81 6.85
CA LYS A 71 5.36 15.00 6.55
C LYS A 71 5.13 15.48 5.11
N ARG A 72 5.22 14.59 4.12
CA ARG A 72 5.01 14.95 2.70
C ARG A 72 3.62 15.54 2.43
N ALA A 73 2.61 15.05 3.15
CA ALA A 73 1.24 15.54 2.99
C ALA A 73 1.01 16.85 3.75
N ASN A 74 1.65 17.04 4.91
CA ASN A 74 1.65 18.30 5.67
C ASN A 74 2.45 19.42 4.99
N GLU A 75 3.52 19.08 4.29
CA GLU A 75 4.35 20.04 3.53
C GLU A 75 3.74 20.42 2.18
N ASN A 76 2.62 19.79 1.80
CA ASN A 76 1.92 20.11 0.58
C ASN A 76 1.26 21.50 0.68
N ASN A 77 1.66 22.41 -0.20
CA ASN A 77 1.14 23.77 -0.29
C ASN A 77 0.09 23.95 -1.41
N VAL A 78 -0.23 22.88 -2.15
CA VAL A 78 -1.20 22.91 -3.25
C VAL A 78 -2.59 22.51 -2.77
N TRP A 79 -2.67 21.57 -1.83
CA TRP A 79 -3.94 21.01 -1.35
C TRP A 79 -4.05 21.13 0.17
N GLU A 80 -5.21 21.59 0.64
CA GLU A 80 -5.52 21.67 2.06
C GLU A 80 -6.20 20.39 2.56
N TYR A 81 -5.96 20.04 3.83
CA TYR A 81 -6.67 18.93 4.47
C TYR A 81 -8.14 19.27 4.68
N ARG A 82 -9.03 18.36 4.27
CA ARG A 82 -10.46 18.48 4.54
C ARG A 82 -10.76 18.25 6.02
N THR A 83 -11.51 19.17 6.62
CA THR A 83 -12.03 19.05 7.99
C THR A 83 -13.30 18.22 8.07
N GLU A 84 -14.13 18.27 7.02
CA GLU A 84 -15.39 17.56 6.92
C GLU A 84 -15.61 17.05 5.48
N PRO A 85 -16.39 15.96 5.29
CA PRO A 85 -16.81 15.56 3.96
C PRO A 85 -17.66 16.66 3.30
N PRO A 86 -17.67 16.76 1.96
CA PRO A 86 -18.59 17.65 1.26
C PRO A 86 -20.05 17.38 1.65
N SER A 87 -20.88 18.42 1.73
CA SER A 87 -22.26 18.36 2.24
C SER A 87 -23.21 17.40 1.53
N LEU A 88 -22.89 16.98 0.30
CA LEU A 88 -23.68 16.05 -0.52
C LEU A 88 -22.88 14.79 -0.88
N TRP A 89 -21.86 14.46 -0.09
CA TRP A 89 -21.02 13.28 -0.34
C TRP A 89 -21.82 11.96 -0.29
N ASP A 90 -22.89 11.91 0.50
CA ASP A 90 -23.79 10.78 0.69
C ASP A 90 -25.08 10.87 -0.14
N PHE A 91 -25.16 11.80 -1.09
CA PHE A 91 -26.36 11.99 -1.90
C PHE A 91 -26.66 10.73 -2.73
N PRO A 92 -27.92 10.27 -2.81
CA PRO A 92 -28.26 9.09 -3.58
C PRO A 92 -27.88 9.28 -5.05
N ILE A 93 -27.38 8.21 -5.66
CA ILE A 93 -27.01 8.21 -7.07
C ILE A 93 -28.23 8.65 -7.90
N PRO A 94 -28.08 9.61 -8.84
CA PRO A 94 -29.15 10.05 -9.71
C PRO A 94 -29.84 8.89 -10.44
N ALA A 95 -31.17 8.95 -10.58
CA ALA A 95 -31.98 7.86 -11.15
C ALA A 95 -31.54 7.41 -12.57
N HIS A 96 -30.92 8.30 -13.35
CA HIS A 96 -30.40 7.98 -14.69
C HIS A 96 -29.09 7.16 -14.66
N LEU A 97 -28.35 7.18 -13.55
CA LEU A 97 -27.13 6.39 -13.32
C LEU A 97 -27.42 5.08 -12.57
N THR A 98 -28.58 4.98 -11.91
CA THR A 98 -29.05 3.74 -11.27
C THR A 98 -29.76 2.80 -12.24
N GLN A 99 -29.83 3.13 -13.53
CA GLN A 99 -30.26 2.16 -14.53
C GLN A 99 -29.28 1.00 -14.49
N THR A 100 -29.74 -0.11 -13.94
CA THR A 100 -28.97 -1.33 -13.77
C THR A 100 -28.33 -1.67 -15.11
N PHE A 101 -26.99 -1.74 -15.15
CA PHE A 101 -26.34 -2.68 -16.04
C PHE A 101 -26.84 -4.06 -15.60
N VAL A 102 -27.96 -4.48 -16.19
CA VAL A 102 -28.39 -5.86 -16.08
C VAL A 102 -27.27 -6.62 -16.77
N LEU A 103 -26.39 -7.24 -15.98
CA LEU A 103 -25.53 -8.29 -16.49
C LEU A 103 -26.50 -9.31 -17.05
N ASP A 104 -26.64 -9.31 -18.37
CA ASP A 104 -27.62 -10.10 -19.07
C ASP A 104 -27.26 -11.57 -18.77
N LYS A 105 -28.00 -12.19 -17.86
CA LYS A 105 -27.74 -13.59 -17.43
C LYS A 105 -28.06 -14.60 -18.54
N ASN A 106 -28.49 -14.09 -19.71
CA ASN A 106 -28.76 -14.83 -20.93
C ASN A 106 -27.77 -14.49 -22.06
N ILE A 107 -26.51 -14.16 -21.74
CA ILE A 107 -25.44 -14.25 -22.74
C ILE A 107 -25.15 -15.76 -22.93
N PRO A 108 -25.44 -16.36 -24.09
CA PRO A 108 -25.03 -17.73 -24.37
C PRO A 108 -23.50 -17.81 -24.25
N ALA A 109 -23.01 -18.86 -23.60
CA ALA A 109 -21.59 -19.11 -23.43
C ALA A 109 -20.94 -19.53 -24.76
N GLU A 110 -20.79 -18.60 -25.70
CA GLU A 110 -20.03 -18.77 -26.93
C GLU A 110 -19.27 -17.46 -27.19
N SER A 111 -17.95 -17.40 -27.27
CA SER A 111 -16.92 -18.40 -27.50
C SER A 111 -15.69 -17.95 -26.72
N LYS A 112 -14.88 -18.90 -26.23
CA LYS A 112 -13.53 -18.59 -25.76
C LYS A 112 -12.72 -18.11 -26.97
N SER A 113 -12.74 -16.82 -27.27
CA SER A 113 -11.74 -16.22 -28.15
C SER A 113 -10.46 -16.10 -27.35
N ASN A 114 -9.46 -16.86 -27.79
CA ASN A 114 -8.13 -16.93 -27.20
C ASN A 114 -7.54 -15.54 -27.01
N CYS A 115 -7.42 -15.10 -25.76
CA CYS A 115 -6.56 -13.98 -25.40
C CYS A 115 -5.12 -14.54 -25.36
N LEU A 116 -4.48 -14.59 -26.53
CA LEU A 116 -3.02 -14.74 -26.62
C LEU A 116 -2.42 -13.41 -26.20
N ILE A 117 -1.97 -13.35 -24.95
CA ILE A 117 -1.04 -12.33 -24.48
C ILE A 117 0.28 -12.62 -25.22
N SER A 118 0.66 -11.72 -26.13
CA SER A 118 2.02 -11.65 -26.68
C SER A 118 2.92 -10.88 -25.73
#